data_AF-A0A2P6Q6N9-F1
#
_entry.id   AF-A0A2P6Q6N9-F1
#
_cell.length_a   1.000
_cell.length_b   1.000
_cell.length_c   1.000
_cell.angle_alpha   90.00
_cell.angle_beta   90.00
_cell.angle_gamma   90.00
#
_symmetry.space_group_name_H-M   'P 1'
#
loop_
_entity.id
_entity.type
_entity.pdbx_description
1 polymer ?
#
loop_
_entity_poly.entity_id
_entity_poly.type
_entity_poly.pdbx_seq_one_letter_code
_entity_poly.pdbx_strand_id
1 'polypeptide(L)'
;MNWLSKIPRVAEIIWVHLESDPTPLKEGTTLKMVCGSFYLPKESENRSLLGEDAQFICAKENTIGVADGVGGWAKYGVDAGEYARKLMDNSVMAVHNQHRKSGDVDVDPIQILHEAYGNTKNIAGTSTACIVTLSNEGRALHAVNVGDSGFMLFRDKKCVYISPIRQSYFNCPLQLGTGSGYTPQSATEIKVRVLRPGDVIVLGTDGLLDNVSPGEIEKVLEENTIEGFVEPEMLAWIIAERLALRNSEDAGRLTPFSIAAHKAGVEHIGGKRDDITVIVGQILAA
;
A
#
# COMPACT_ATOMS: atom_id res chain seq x y z
N MET A 1 10.89 -32.63 3.45
CA MET A 1 9.74 -32.20 4.27
C MET A 1 9.15 -30.96 3.62
N ASN A 2 7.88 -31.02 3.26
CA ASN A 2 7.18 -29.99 2.50
C ASN A 2 6.88 -28.82 3.45
N TRP A 3 7.71 -27.77 3.46
CA TRP A 3 7.53 -26.59 4.34
C TRP A 3 6.39 -25.67 3.87
N LEU A 4 5.72 -26.00 2.76
CA LEU A 4 4.59 -25.24 2.19
C LEU A 4 3.22 -25.65 2.76
N SER A 5 3.12 -26.55 3.74
CA SER A 5 1.82 -26.96 4.29
C SER A 5 1.48 -26.28 5.63
N LYS A 6 0.45 -25.41 5.55
CA LYS A 6 -0.36 -24.81 6.63
C LYS A 6 0.12 -23.47 7.20
N ILE A 7 0.27 -22.47 6.34
CA ILE A 7 -0.04 -21.10 6.75
C ILE A 7 -1.56 -21.04 6.93
N PRO A 8 -2.10 -20.55 8.07
CA PRO A 8 -3.54 -20.43 8.24
C PRO A 8 -4.11 -19.50 7.17
N ARG A 9 -5.29 -19.84 6.65
CA ARG A 9 -5.97 -19.00 5.64
C ARG A 9 -6.16 -17.59 6.22
N VAL A 10 -5.81 -16.59 5.42
CA VAL A 10 -6.17 -15.19 5.67
C VAL A 10 -7.67 -15.04 5.93
N ALA A 11 -8.07 -13.93 6.55
CA ALA A 11 -9.47 -13.67 6.89
C ALA A 11 -10.35 -13.60 5.65
N GLU A 12 -9.81 -13.13 4.53
CA GLU A 12 -10.55 -12.93 3.28
C GLU A 12 -9.62 -13.01 2.08
N ILE A 13 -10.12 -13.57 0.96
CA ILE A 13 -9.43 -13.59 -0.34
C ILE A 13 -10.34 -12.95 -1.38
N ILE A 14 -9.84 -11.93 -2.06
CA ILE A 14 -10.53 -11.19 -3.11
C ILE A 14 -9.87 -11.47 -4.46
N TRP A 15 -10.67 -11.92 -5.43
CA TRP A 15 -10.23 -12.11 -6.80
C TRP A 15 -10.83 -11.02 -7.69
N VAL A 16 -9.96 -10.28 -8.36
CA VAL A 16 -10.35 -9.22 -9.29
C VAL A 16 -9.89 -9.64 -10.68
N HIS A 17 -10.83 -9.67 -11.62
CA HIS A 17 -10.53 -9.93 -13.02
C HIS A 17 -10.76 -8.64 -13.79
N LEU A 18 -9.68 -8.00 -14.21
CA LEU A 18 -9.78 -6.83 -15.08
C LEU A 18 -10.20 -7.28 -16.47
N GLU A 19 -10.81 -6.38 -17.23
CA GLU A 19 -11.10 -6.63 -18.63
C GLU A 19 -9.82 -7.04 -19.38
N SER A 20 -9.96 -7.91 -20.39
CA SER A 20 -8.86 -8.38 -21.23
C SER A 20 -8.58 -7.45 -22.40
N ASP A 21 -7.34 -7.45 -22.88
CA ASP A 21 -6.97 -6.61 -24.03
C ASP A 21 -7.58 -7.16 -25.30
N PRO A 22 -8.12 -6.32 -26.20
CA PRO A 22 -8.39 -6.76 -27.57
C PRO A 22 -7.14 -7.34 -28.25
N THR A 23 -5.94 -6.89 -27.89
CA THR A 23 -4.66 -7.43 -28.39
C THR A 23 -3.91 -8.17 -27.28
N PRO A 24 -3.96 -9.51 -27.24
CA PRO A 24 -3.26 -10.26 -26.20
C PRO A 24 -1.74 -10.06 -26.29
N LEU A 25 -1.11 -9.86 -25.13
CA LEU A 25 0.35 -9.87 -25.02
C LEU A 25 0.91 -11.19 -25.56
N LYS A 26 2.03 -11.10 -26.26
CA LYS A 26 2.74 -12.28 -26.77
C LYS A 26 2.95 -13.31 -25.66
N GLU A 27 2.83 -14.57 -26.02
CA GLU A 27 3.10 -15.67 -25.10
C GLU A 27 4.55 -15.59 -24.62
N GLY A 28 4.77 -15.78 -23.32
CA GLY A 28 6.09 -15.65 -22.70
C GLY A 28 6.54 -14.23 -22.36
N THR A 29 5.80 -13.17 -22.70
CA THR A 29 6.10 -11.81 -22.20
C THR A 29 5.96 -11.76 -20.68
N THR A 30 7.07 -11.46 -20.00
CA THR A 30 7.16 -11.17 -18.58
C THR A 30 6.87 -9.70 -18.31
N LEU A 31 6.45 -9.41 -17.08
CA LEU A 31 6.16 -8.06 -16.63
C LEU A 31 7.16 -7.66 -15.55
N LYS A 32 7.43 -6.36 -15.47
CA LYS A 32 8.16 -5.74 -14.37
C LYS A 32 7.40 -4.53 -13.85
N MET A 33 7.62 -4.20 -12.59
CA MET A 33 7.06 -3.03 -11.94
C MET A 33 8.17 -2.01 -11.68
N VAL A 34 8.17 -0.91 -12.42
CA VAL A 34 9.11 0.20 -12.20
C VAL A 34 8.48 1.16 -11.20
N CYS A 35 9.14 1.36 -10.06
CA CYS A 35 8.56 2.05 -8.92
C CYS A 35 9.32 3.33 -8.57
N GLY A 36 8.62 4.25 -7.92
CA GLY A 36 9.16 5.43 -7.26
C GLY A 36 8.23 5.82 -6.11
N SER A 37 8.75 6.54 -5.13
CA SER A 37 7.97 6.88 -3.95
C SER A 37 8.29 8.27 -3.40
N PHE A 38 7.37 8.77 -2.60
CA PHE A 38 7.54 10.03 -1.89
C PHE A 38 6.88 9.92 -0.51
N TYR A 39 7.53 10.52 0.49
CA TYR A 39 7.09 10.50 1.88
C TYR A 39 7.15 11.90 2.49
N LEU A 40 6.05 12.31 3.11
CA LEU A 40 5.92 13.58 3.83
C LEU A 40 5.51 13.31 5.28
N PRO A 41 6.42 13.47 6.25
CA PRO A 41 6.05 13.34 7.64
C PRO A 41 5.15 14.51 8.07
N LYS A 42 4.19 14.22 8.94
CA LYS A 42 3.34 15.21 9.58
C LYS A 42 4.18 16.10 10.49
N GLU A 43 4.26 17.38 10.14
CA GLU A 43 4.90 18.36 11.00
C GLU A 43 4.17 18.45 12.35
N SER A 44 4.92 18.31 13.45
CA SER A 44 4.43 18.68 14.77
C SER A 44 5.60 18.99 15.70
N GLU A 45 5.40 19.96 16.60
CA GLU A 45 6.42 20.46 17.52
C GLU A 45 6.96 19.39 18.50
N ASN A 46 6.24 18.27 18.67
CA ASN A 46 6.49 17.25 19.70
C ASN A 46 6.55 15.80 19.19
N ARG A 47 6.62 15.54 17.88
CA ARG A 47 6.80 14.17 17.34
C ARG A 47 8.19 13.97 16.75
N SER A 48 8.54 12.70 16.55
CA SER A 48 9.73 12.28 15.82
C SER A 48 9.78 12.96 14.45
N LEU A 49 10.94 13.52 14.08
CA LEU A 49 11.17 14.09 12.74
C LEU A 49 11.01 13.06 11.61
N LEU A 50 10.99 11.77 11.96
CA LEU A 50 10.84 10.66 11.01
C LEU A 50 9.37 10.34 10.67
N GLY A 51 8.40 10.89 11.41
CA GLY A 51 6.98 10.52 11.34
C GLY A 51 6.69 9.04 11.67
N GLU A 52 5.44 8.62 11.45
CA GLU A 52 4.91 7.32 11.89
C GLU A 52 4.76 6.31 10.74
N ASP A 53 4.84 6.77 9.49
CA ASP A 53 4.82 5.93 8.29
C ASP A 53 6.18 5.28 7.97
N ALA A 54 6.12 4.18 7.21
CA ALA A 54 7.28 3.52 6.61
C ALA A 54 6.92 2.86 5.27
N GLN A 55 7.94 2.65 4.43
CA GLN A 55 7.79 2.00 3.12
C GLN A 55 9.02 1.22 2.69
N PHE A 56 8.86 0.34 1.70
CA PHE A 56 9.98 -0.28 0.98
C PHE A 56 9.67 -0.52 -0.50
N ILE A 57 10.73 -0.61 -1.31
CA ILE A 57 10.70 -1.03 -2.71
C ILE A 57 11.79 -2.08 -2.95
N CYS A 58 11.39 -3.31 -3.27
CA CYS A 58 12.24 -4.39 -3.76
C CYS A 58 12.05 -4.54 -5.28
N ALA A 59 12.73 -3.69 -6.06
CA ALA A 59 12.53 -3.59 -7.50
C ALA A 59 12.85 -4.90 -8.25
N LYS A 60 13.85 -5.67 -7.79
CA LYS A 60 14.23 -6.94 -8.43
C LYS A 60 13.14 -8.00 -8.28
N GLU A 61 12.50 -8.06 -7.12
CA GLU A 61 11.43 -9.00 -6.79
C GLU A 61 10.02 -8.42 -7.05
N ASN A 62 9.94 -7.27 -7.74
CA ASN A 62 8.72 -6.52 -8.01
C ASN A 62 7.76 -6.45 -6.81
N THR A 63 8.29 -6.12 -5.63
CA THR A 63 7.51 -6.06 -4.40
C THR A 63 7.67 -4.70 -3.74
N ILE A 64 6.56 -4.10 -3.36
CA ILE A 64 6.49 -2.81 -2.67
C ILE A 64 5.61 -2.96 -1.43
N GLY A 65 5.82 -2.11 -0.44
CA GLY A 65 4.96 -2.11 0.75
C GLY A 65 4.99 -0.81 1.53
N VAL A 66 3.90 -0.57 2.25
CA VAL A 66 3.73 0.57 3.16
C VAL A 66 3.18 0.08 4.49
N ALA A 67 3.50 0.81 5.56
CA ALA A 67 2.94 0.64 6.88
C ALA A 67 2.79 2.01 7.54
N ASP A 68 1.67 2.21 8.22
CA ASP A 68 1.35 3.40 9.01
C ASP A 68 1.32 3.02 10.49
N GLY A 69 2.25 3.58 11.26
CA GLY A 69 2.34 3.43 12.70
C GLY A 69 1.24 4.21 13.41
N VAL A 70 0.41 3.53 14.20
CA VAL A 70 -0.75 4.20 14.81
C VAL A 70 -0.36 5.16 15.92
N GLY A 71 -0.48 6.47 15.65
CA GLY A 71 -0.01 7.53 16.54
C GLY A 71 -0.66 7.63 17.92
N GLY A 72 -1.68 6.82 18.19
CA GLY A 72 -2.24 6.65 19.54
C GLY A 72 -1.22 6.18 20.57
N TRP A 73 -0.10 5.58 20.16
CA TRP A 73 1.00 5.12 21.04
C TRP A 73 1.81 6.26 21.67
N ALA A 74 1.82 7.45 21.07
CA ALA A 74 2.55 8.61 21.60
C ALA A 74 2.13 8.97 23.05
N LYS A 75 0.86 8.71 23.42
CA LYS A 75 0.36 8.92 24.79
C LYS A 75 1.00 8.01 25.85
N TYR A 76 1.67 6.95 25.41
CA TYR A 76 2.43 6.01 26.24
C TYR A 76 3.95 6.18 26.07
N GLY A 77 4.40 7.22 25.35
CA GLY A 77 5.82 7.43 25.07
C GLY A 77 6.43 6.40 24.11
N VAL A 78 5.61 5.74 23.29
CA VAL A 78 6.03 4.74 22.30
C VAL A 78 5.99 5.37 20.91
N ASP A 79 7.08 5.21 20.15
CA ASP A 79 7.18 5.63 18.74
C ASP A 79 6.56 4.54 17.85
N ALA A 80 5.33 4.77 17.37
CA ALA A 80 4.67 3.83 16.46
C ALA A 80 5.38 3.72 15.10
N GLY A 81 6.09 4.77 14.69
CA GLY A 81 6.93 4.73 13.49
C GLY A 81 8.11 3.79 13.63
N GLU A 82 8.62 3.55 14.85
CA GLU A 82 9.68 2.54 15.06
C GLU A 82 9.14 1.14 14.72
N TYR A 83 7.90 0.85 15.13
CA TYR A 83 7.23 -0.40 14.77
C TYR A 83 7.03 -0.52 13.25
N ALA A 84 6.48 0.52 12.61
CA ALA A 84 6.23 0.53 11.17
C ALA A 84 7.54 0.35 10.36
N ARG A 85 8.59 1.11 10.68
CA ARG A 85 9.91 0.99 10.06
C ARG A 85 10.49 -0.40 10.24
N LYS A 86 10.43 -0.95 11.46
CA LYS A 86 10.96 -2.30 11.72
C LYS A 86 10.18 -3.38 10.97
N LEU A 87 8.86 -3.21 10.84
CA LEU A 87 8.02 -4.12 10.06
C LEU A 87 8.44 -4.11 8.59
N MET A 88 8.62 -2.93 7.97
CA MET A 88 9.04 -2.80 6.58
C MET A 88 10.48 -3.31 6.35
N ASP A 89 11.42 -3.02 7.24
CA ASP A 89 12.79 -3.58 7.19
C ASP A 89 12.78 -5.13 7.22
N ASN A 90 11.97 -5.70 8.12
CA ASN A 90 11.84 -7.14 8.22
C ASN A 90 11.09 -7.73 7.00
N SER A 91 10.20 -6.97 6.35
CA SER A 91 9.58 -7.34 5.07
C SER A 91 10.61 -7.43 3.95
N VAL A 92 11.53 -6.46 3.83
CA VAL A 92 12.65 -6.51 2.87
C VAL A 92 13.49 -7.77 3.10
N MET A 93 13.83 -8.08 4.35
CA MET A 93 14.57 -9.31 4.68
C MET A 93 13.79 -10.57 4.26
N ALA A 94 12.47 -10.59 4.49
CA ALA A 94 11.62 -11.72 4.14
C ALA A 94 11.48 -11.91 2.61
N VAL A 95 11.38 -10.82 1.84
CA VAL A 95 11.41 -10.85 0.36
C VAL A 95 12.68 -11.54 -0.11
N HIS A 96 13.84 -11.09 0.36
CA HIS A 96 15.13 -11.65 -0.06
C HIS A 96 15.34 -13.09 0.44
N ASN A 97 14.79 -13.46 1.60
CA ASN A 97 14.83 -14.83 2.11
C ASN A 97 13.99 -15.77 1.24
N GLN A 98 12.80 -15.35 0.80
CA GLN A 98 11.97 -16.15 -0.10
C GLN A 98 12.61 -16.29 -1.48
N HIS A 99 13.08 -15.21 -2.09
CA HIS A 99 13.74 -15.26 -3.39
C HIS A 99 14.97 -16.20 -3.36
N ARG A 100 15.78 -16.17 -2.29
CA ARG A 100 16.90 -17.11 -2.12
C ARG A 100 16.48 -18.58 -1.99
N LYS A 101 15.33 -18.87 -1.37
CA LYS A 101 14.83 -20.24 -1.16
C LYS A 101 14.15 -20.81 -2.40
N SER A 102 13.42 -19.96 -3.12
CA SER A 102 12.53 -20.37 -4.22
C SER A 102 13.13 -20.12 -5.60
N GLY A 103 14.25 -19.40 -5.71
CA GLY A 103 14.86 -19.02 -6.99
C GLY A 103 14.03 -17.96 -7.70
N ASP A 104 13.78 -18.16 -9.00
CA ASP A 104 13.02 -17.23 -9.86
C ASP A 104 11.48 -17.33 -9.70
N VAL A 105 11.00 -18.06 -8.68
CA VAL A 105 9.57 -18.09 -8.35
C VAL A 105 9.18 -16.77 -7.66
N ASP A 106 8.02 -16.23 -8.04
CA ASP A 106 7.47 -15.01 -7.45
C ASP A 106 7.35 -15.13 -5.93
N VAL A 107 7.61 -14.04 -5.21
CA VAL A 107 7.50 -14.01 -3.75
C VAL A 107 6.03 -13.95 -3.31
N ASP A 108 5.73 -14.52 -2.15
CA ASP A 108 4.37 -14.55 -1.60
C ASP A 108 4.20 -13.47 -0.52
N PRO A 109 3.37 -12.43 -0.76
CA PRO A 109 3.18 -11.33 0.16
C PRO A 109 2.62 -11.76 1.53
N ILE A 110 1.79 -12.81 1.62
CA ILE A 110 1.30 -13.27 2.93
C ILE A 110 2.44 -13.91 3.74
N GLN A 111 3.33 -14.64 3.09
CA GLN A 111 4.53 -15.18 3.73
C GLN A 111 5.50 -14.07 4.16
N ILE A 112 5.64 -13.01 3.34
CA ILE A 112 6.46 -11.84 3.69
C ILE A 112 5.92 -11.20 4.97
N LEU A 113 4.61 -10.95 5.04
CA LEU A 113 3.98 -10.34 6.20
C LEU A 113 4.10 -11.21 7.46
N HIS A 114 3.95 -12.53 7.33
CA HIS A 114 4.11 -13.47 8.43
C HIS A 114 5.52 -13.47 9.04
N GLU A 115 6.55 -13.53 8.18
CA GLU A 115 7.94 -13.50 8.63
C GLU A 115 8.30 -12.13 9.22
N ALA A 116 7.87 -11.04 8.57
CA ALA A 116 8.12 -9.68 9.03
C ALA A 116 7.48 -9.41 10.40
N TYR A 117 6.21 -9.75 10.57
CA TYR A 117 5.49 -9.66 11.84
C TYR A 117 6.16 -10.50 12.93
N GLY A 118 6.57 -11.72 12.58
CA GLY A 118 7.27 -12.63 13.48
C GLY A 118 8.57 -12.05 14.04
N ASN A 119 9.29 -11.29 13.23
CA ASN A 119 10.57 -10.66 13.57
C ASN A 119 10.43 -9.26 14.21
N THR A 120 9.22 -8.72 14.32
CA THR A 120 8.93 -7.38 14.87
C THR A 120 8.38 -7.44 16.31
N LYS A 121 8.25 -8.64 16.90
CA LYS A 121 7.60 -8.87 18.20
C LYS A 121 8.17 -8.09 19.40
N ASN A 122 9.43 -7.68 19.33
CA ASN A 122 10.12 -6.99 20.43
C ASN A 122 10.05 -5.46 20.33
N ILE A 123 9.40 -4.92 19.30
CA ILE A 123 9.18 -3.48 19.16
C ILE A 123 7.79 -3.16 19.70
N ALA A 124 7.72 -2.16 20.58
CA ALA A 124 6.46 -1.65 21.07
C ALA A 124 5.80 -0.79 19.99
N GLY A 125 4.48 -0.93 19.86
CA GLY A 125 3.72 -0.17 18.87
C GLY A 125 2.82 -1.08 18.05
N THR A 126 2.04 -0.44 17.17
CA THR A 126 1.22 -1.11 16.18
C THR A 126 1.24 -0.33 14.88
N SER A 127 1.07 -1.02 13.76
CA SER A 127 0.92 -0.40 12.45
C SER A 127 -0.08 -1.13 11.57
N THR A 128 -0.58 -0.44 10.54
CA THR A 128 -1.14 -1.10 9.36
C THR A 128 -0.04 -1.81 8.57
N ALA A 129 -0.41 -2.56 7.52
CA ALA A 129 0.53 -3.05 6.52
C ALA A 129 -0.18 -3.36 5.20
N CYS A 130 0.30 -2.81 4.09
CA CYS A 130 -0.10 -3.22 2.75
C CYS A 130 1.15 -3.58 1.93
N ILE A 131 1.23 -4.83 1.47
CA ILE A 131 2.35 -5.34 0.64
C ILE A 131 1.78 -5.83 -0.69
N VAL A 132 2.42 -5.44 -1.78
CA VAL A 132 2.01 -5.70 -3.16
C VAL A 132 3.17 -6.29 -3.94
N THR A 133 2.96 -7.46 -4.54
CA THR A 133 3.92 -8.14 -5.42
C THR A 133 3.31 -8.31 -6.81
N LEU A 134 4.09 -8.01 -7.85
CA LEU A 134 3.78 -8.41 -9.22
C LEU A 134 4.21 -9.86 -9.42
N SER A 135 3.24 -10.73 -9.66
CA SER A 135 3.47 -12.12 -10.04
C SER A 135 3.47 -12.25 -11.57
N ASN A 136 4.57 -12.76 -12.10
CA ASN A 136 4.66 -13.15 -13.50
C ASN A 136 3.80 -14.39 -13.79
N GLU A 137 3.62 -15.26 -12.80
CA GLU A 137 2.67 -16.35 -12.89
C GLU A 137 1.23 -15.81 -12.97
N GLY A 138 0.66 -15.87 -14.17
CA GLY A 138 -0.71 -15.41 -14.42
C GLY A 138 -0.87 -13.90 -14.57
N ARG A 139 0.22 -13.13 -14.69
CA ARG A 139 0.23 -11.66 -14.89
C ARG A 139 -0.71 -10.97 -13.90
N ALA A 140 -0.40 -11.16 -12.63
CA ALA A 140 -1.28 -10.79 -11.54
C ALA A 140 -0.59 -9.89 -10.52
N LEU A 141 -1.33 -8.95 -9.96
CA LEU A 141 -0.98 -8.29 -8.72
C LEU A 141 -1.43 -9.20 -7.57
N HIS A 142 -0.52 -9.59 -6.69
CA HIS A 142 -0.85 -10.27 -5.45
C HIS A 142 -0.52 -9.34 -4.28
N ALA A 143 -1.53 -8.98 -3.50
CA ALA A 143 -1.38 -8.09 -2.36
C ALA A 143 -1.94 -8.71 -1.09
N VAL A 144 -1.42 -8.22 0.04
CA VAL A 144 -1.96 -8.48 1.38
C VAL A 144 -2.13 -7.15 2.10
N ASN A 145 -3.27 -6.96 2.75
CA ASN A 145 -3.58 -5.72 3.47
C ASN A 145 -4.13 -5.98 4.88
N VAL A 146 -3.60 -5.26 5.86
CA VAL A 146 -4.12 -5.14 7.24
C VAL A 146 -4.24 -3.66 7.56
N GLY A 147 -5.45 -3.20 7.83
CA GLY A 147 -5.72 -1.80 8.15
C GLY A 147 -6.26 -1.02 6.96
N ASP A 148 -6.07 0.29 7.00
CA ASP A 148 -6.61 1.28 6.05
C ASP A 148 -5.57 1.92 5.14
N SER A 149 -4.33 1.43 5.13
CA SER A 149 -3.48 1.54 3.94
C SER A 149 -4.08 0.72 2.78
N GLY A 150 -3.59 0.94 1.57
CA GLY A 150 -4.14 0.28 0.40
C GLY A 150 -3.60 0.81 -0.91
N PHE A 151 -4.12 0.30 -2.02
CA PHE A 151 -3.70 0.69 -3.36
C PHE A 151 -4.88 0.91 -4.31
N MET A 152 -4.63 1.70 -5.34
CA MET A 152 -5.49 1.89 -6.49
C MET A 152 -4.76 1.42 -7.74
N LEU A 153 -5.51 0.89 -8.71
CA LEU A 153 -5.01 0.51 -10.02
C LEU A 153 -5.65 1.38 -11.09
N PHE A 154 -4.81 1.88 -11.99
CA PHE A 154 -5.20 2.70 -13.11
C PHE A 154 -4.79 2.03 -14.42
N ARG A 155 -5.73 1.99 -15.37
CA ARG A 155 -5.52 1.53 -16.74
C ARG A 155 -6.03 2.59 -17.69
N ASP A 156 -5.25 2.89 -18.72
CA ASP A 156 -5.58 3.96 -19.66
C ASP A 156 -5.92 5.27 -18.93
N LYS A 157 -5.17 5.54 -17.84
CA LYS A 157 -5.30 6.71 -16.96
C LYS A 157 -6.62 6.78 -16.18
N LYS A 158 -7.42 5.72 -16.18
CA LYS A 158 -8.68 5.59 -15.43
C LYS A 158 -8.58 4.59 -14.30
N CYS A 159 -9.18 4.93 -13.17
CA CYS A 159 -9.21 4.03 -12.02
C CYS A 159 -10.09 2.82 -12.33
N VAL A 160 -9.49 1.62 -12.31
CA VAL A 160 -10.18 0.36 -12.58
C VAL A 160 -10.35 -0.49 -11.33
N TYR A 161 -9.60 -0.21 -10.27
CA TYR A 161 -9.72 -0.90 -9.00
C TYR A 161 -9.21 -0.06 -7.83
N ILE A 162 -9.86 -0.20 -6.68
CA ILE A 162 -9.46 0.38 -5.39
C ILE A 162 -9.51 -0.77 -4.37
N SER A 163 -8.42 -1.02 -3.66
CA SER A 163 -8.39 -2.03 -2.62
C SER A 163 -9.31 -1.65 -1.46
N PRO A 164 -10.01 -2.62 -0.83
CA PRO A 164 -10.76 -2.33 0.37
C PRO A 164 -9.83 -2.02 1.55
N ILE A 165 -10.25 -1.07 2.37
CA ILE A 165 -9.67 -0.77 3.68
C ILE A 165 -10.33 -1.61 4.78
N ARG A 166 -9.63 -1.84 5.88
CA ARG A 166 -10.10 -2.65 7.01
C ARG A 166 -9.99 -1.88 8.32
N GLN A 167 -11.15 -1.58 8.89
CA GLN A 167 -11.29 -0.88 10.16
C GLN A 167 -12.28 -1.62 11.08
N SER A 168 -12.10 -1.50 12.39
CA SER A 168 -13.04 -2.04 13.40
C SER A 168 -14.24 -1.11 13.59
N TYR A 169 -14.01 0.19 13.51
CA TYR A 169 -14.99 1.26 13.40
C TYR A 169 -14.32 2.44 12.70
N PHE A 170 -15.08 3.48 12.36
CA PHE A 170 -14.57 4.62 11.60
C PHE A 170 -13.26 5.18 12.21
N ASN A 171 -12.23 5.31 11.38
CA ASN A 171 -10.91 5.84 11.75
C ASN A 171 -10.18 5.01 12.85
N CYS A 172 -10.49 3.71 12.95
CA CYS A 172 -9.79 2.76 13.81
C CYS A 172 -9.39 1.51 12.99
N PRO A 173 -8.19 1.51 12.38
CA PRO A 173 -7.75 0.40 11.54
C PRO A 173 -7.52 -0.90 12.30
N LEU A 174 -7.66 -1.99 11.56
CA LEU A 174 -6.98 -3.22 11.95
C LEU A 174 -5.48 -2.98 11.92
N GLN A 175 -4.76 -3.40 12.95
CA GLN A 175 -3.36 -3.06 13.12
C GLN A 175 -2.59 -4.25 13.70
N LEU A 176 -1.38 -4.46 13.23
CA LEU A 176 -0.47 -5.50 13.72
C LEU A 176 0.40 -4.92 14.83
N GLY A 177 0.70 -5.72 15.85
CA GLY A 177 1.68 -5.34 16.89
C GLY A 177 1.19 -5.52 18.30
N THR A 178 1.83 -4.83 19.23
CA THR A 178 1.67 -5.03 20.67
C THR A 178 0.22 -4.88 21.10
N GLY A 179 -0.38 -5.95 21.65
CA GLY A 179 -1.72 -5.89 22.24
C GLY A 179 -2.89 -5.71 21.26
N SER A 180 -2.65 -5.68 19.95
CA SER A 180 -3.69 -5.45 18.94
C SER A 180 -4.74 -6.56 18.81
N GLY A 181 -4.37 -7.81 19.15
CA GLY A 181 -5.20 -8.99 18.93
C GLY A 181 -5.31 -9.45 17.47
N TYR A 182 -4.83 -8.65 16.51
CA TYR A 182 -4.75 -8.99 15.10
C TYR A 182 -3.39 -9.56 14.74
N THR A 183 -3.38 -10.42 13.74
CA THR A 183 -2.17 -11.08 13.23
C THR A 183 -2.22 -11.07 11.70
N PRO A 184 -1.16 -11.51 10.99
CA PRO A 184 -1.21 -11.59 9.53
C PRO A 184 -2.37 -12.46 8.99
N GLN A 185 -2.90 -13.39 9.80
CA GLN A 185 -4.12 -14.14 9.49
C GLN A 185 -5.37 -13.25 9.38
N SER A 186 -5.38 -12.07 10.00
CA SER A 186 -6.47 -11.09 9.90
C SER A 186 -6.45 -10.31 8.58
N ALA A 187 -5.42 -10.50 7.75
CA ALA A 187 -5.26 -9.76 6.51
C ALA A 187 -6.31 -10.12 5.46
N THR A 188 -6.49 -9.19 4.52
CA THR A 188 -7.19 -9.41 3.25
C THR A 188 -6.15 -9.72 2.17
N GLU A 189 -6.24 -10.87 1.54
CA GLU A 189 -5.43 -11.22 0.38
C GLU A 189 -6.17 -10.81 -0.90
N ILE A 190 -5.49 -10.11 -1.80
CA ILE A 190 -6.09 -9.55 -3.02
C ILE A 190 -5.29 -10.05 -4.21
N LYS A 191 -5.96 -10.60 -5.21
CA LYS A 191 -5.36 -11.07 -6.45
C LYS A 191 -6.04 -10.43 -7.64
N VAL A 192 -5.35 -9.48 -8.27
CA VAL A 192 -5.82 -8.77 -9.46
C VAL A 192 -5.17 -9.39 -10.69
N ARG A 193 -5.96 -10.03 -11.55
CA ARG A 193 -5.49 -10.70 -12.76
C ARG A 193 -5.64 -9.82 -13.99
N VAL A 194 -4.96 -10.24 -15.06
CA VAL A 194 -5.04 -9.60 -16.38
C VAL A 194 -4.38 -8.22 -16.36
N LEU A 195 -3.24 -8.09 -15.67
CA LEU A 195 -2.39 -6.90 -15.75
C LEU A 195 -1.76 -6.77 -17.13
N ARG A 196 -1.47 -5.53 -17.52
CA ARG A 196 -0.90 -5.17 -18.81
C ARG A 196 0.16 -4.09 -18.68
N PRO A 197 1.13 -4.04 -19.62
CA PRO A 197 2.01 -2.89 -19.76
C PRO A 197 1.21 -1.58 -19.85
N GLY A 198 1.64 -0.57 -19.13
CA GLY A 198 0.96 0.72 -19.01
C GLY A 198 0.07 0.85 -17.78
N ASP A 199 -0.34 -0.27 -17.14
CA ASP A 199 -1.06 -0.20 -15.87
C ASP A 199 -0.22 0.51 -14.79
N VAL A 200 -0.86 1.37 -14.01
CA VAL A 200 -0.22 2.13 -12.92
C VAL A 200 -0.86 1.76 -11.59
N ILE A 201 -0.04 1.36 -10.63
CA ILE A 201 -0.41 1.13 -9.24
C ILE A 201 -0.05 2.40 -8.45
N VAL A 202 -0.98 2.87 -7.62
CA VAL A 202 -0.71 3.88 -6.59
C VAL A 202 -1.01 3.24 -5.24
N LEU A 203 0.03 2.94 -4.48
CA LEU A 203 -0.02 2.38 -3.14
C LEU A 203 0.24 3.51 -2.12
N GLY A 204 -0.49 3.53 -1.01
CA GLY A 204 -0.26 4.54 0.01
C GLY A 204 -0.92 4.24 1.35
N THR A 205 -0.58 5.08 2.32
CA THR A 205 -1.15 5.10 3.68
C THR A 205 -2.44 5.91 3.70
N ASP A 206 -3.10 5.97 4.86
CA ASP A 206 -4.35 6.70 5.00
C ASP A 206 -4.17 8.20 4.71
N GLY A 207 -3.02 8.80 5.01
CA GLY A 207 -2.70 10.20 4.65
C GLY A 207 -2.88 10.51 3.16
N LEU A 208 -2.68 9.52 2.27
CA LEU A 208 -3.10 9.62 0.87
C LEU A 208 -4.60 9.34 0.71
N LEU A 209 -5.05 8.16 1.14
CA LEU A 209 -6.34 7.59 0.78
C LEU A 209 -7.53 8.37 1.38
N ASP A 210 -7.31 9.06 2.49
CA ASP A 210 -8.27 9.92 3.16
C ASP A 210 -8.42 11.28 2.48
N ASN A 211 -7.40 11.74 1.76
CA ASN A 211 -7.32 13.10 1.24
C ASN A 211 -7.46 13.22 -0.28
N VAL A 212 -7.19 12.15 -1.04
CA VAL A 212 -7.17 12.21 -2.51
C VAL A 212 -8.15 11.22 -3.13
N SER A 213 -9.06 11.73 -3.97
CA SER A 213 -9.98 10.90 -4.73
C SER A 213 -9.31 10.26 -5.95
N PRO A 214 -9.79 9.10 -6.43
CA PRO A 214 -9.25 8.48 -7.64
C PRO A 214 -9.27 9.42 -8.85
N GLY A 215 -10.34 10.21 -9.02
CA GLY A 215 -10.48 11.16 -10.12
C GLY A 215 -9.47 12.31 -10.10
N GLU A 216 -8.87 12.64 -8.95
CA GLU A 216 -7.76 13.59 -8.89
C GLU A 216 -6.46 12.95 -9.38
N ILE A 217 -6.22 11.68 -9.04
CA ILE A 217 -5.07 10.92 -9.54
C ILE A 217 -5.20 10.68 -11.06
N GLU A 218 -6.41 10.42 -11.57
CA GLU A 218 -6.66 10.31 -13.02
C GLU A 218 -6.19 11.56 -13.77
N LYS A 219 -6.47 12.76 -13.25
CA LYS A 219 -6.02 14.02 -13.87
C LYS A 219 -4.50 14.15 -13.87
N VAL A 220 -3.84 13.77 -12.77
CA VAL A 220 -2.37 13.75 -12.71
C VAL A 220 -1.82 12.79 -13.76
N LEU A 221 -2.40 11.61 -13.93
CA LEU A 221 -2.00 10.66 -14.96
C LEU A 221 -2.24 11.20 -16.38
N GLU A 222 -3.38 11.86 -16.62
CA GLU A 222 -3.69 12.53 -17.89
C GLU A 222 -2.62 13.54 -18.30
N GLU A 223 -2.15 14.36 -17.34
CA GLU A 223 -1.18 15.43 -17.56
C GLU A 223 0.28 14.96 -17.59
N ASN A 224 0.62 13.84 -16.94
CA ASN A 224 2.01 13.41 -16.72
C ASN A 224 2.35 12.05 -17.36
N THR A 225 1.49 11.54 -18.25
CA THR A 225 1.80 10.33 -19.05
C THR A 225 2.22 10.72 -20.46
N ILE A 226 3.48 10.42 -20.84
CA ILE A 226 4.06 10.70 -22.15
C ILE A 226 4.27 9.38 -22.88
N GLU A 227 3.65 9.21 -24.05
CA GLU A 227 3.75 7.99 -24.87
C GLU A 227 3.45 6.69 -24.10
N GLY A 228 2.57 6.77 -23.09
CA GLY A 228 2.21 5.62 -22.25
C GLY A 228 3.16 5.35 -21.08
N PHE A 229 4.19 6.18 -20.90
CA PHE A 229 5.14 6.09 -19.79
C PHE A 229 4.88 7.18 -18.75
N VAL A 230 5.12 6.84 -17.48
CA VAL A 230 5.12 7.79 -16.37
C VAL A 230 6.50 7.79 -15.72
N GLU A 231 6.83 8.87 -15.02
CA GLU A 231 8.01 8.95 -14.14
C GLU A 231 7.54 8.69 -12.68
N PRO A 232 7.68 7.47 -12.14
CA PRO A 232 6.96 7.08 -10.92
C PRO A 232 7.30 7.94 -9.69
N GLU A 233 8.56 8.35 -9.53
CA GLU A 233 9.00 9.20 -8.41
C GLU A 233 8.40 10.61 -8.50
N MET A 234 8.43 11.22 -9.68
CA MET A 234 7.78 12.51 -9.92
C MET A 234 6.27 12.43 -9.67
N LEU A 235 5.59 11.38 -10.14
CA LEU A 235 4.16 11.18 -9.89
C LEU A 235 3.86 11.00 -8.40
N ALA A 236 4.66 10.19 -7.69
CA ALA A 236 4.51 10.02 -6.24
C ALA A 236 4.63 11.36 -5.51
N TRP A 237 5.60 12.19 -5.90
CA TRP A 237 5.76 13.54 -5.38
C TRP A 237 4.54 14.44 -5.69
N ILE A 238 4.06 14.48 -6.94
CA ILE A 238 2.89 15.28 -7.31
C ILE A 238 1.67 14.86 -6.48
N ILE A 239 1.41 13.55 -6.38
CA ILE A 239 0.26 13.02 -5.63
C ILE A 239 0.38 13.36 -4.14
N ALA A 240 1.56 13.17 -3.54
CA ALA A 240 1.78 13.46 -2.13
C ALA A 240 1.72 14.97 -1.82
N GLU A 241 2.54 15.78 -2.49
CA GLU A 241 2.75 17.18 -2.17
C GLU A 241 1.65 18.09 -2.73
N ARG A 242 1.26 17.86 -4.00
CA ARG A 242 0.34 18.77 -4.71
C ARG A 242 -1.12 18.39 -4.54
N LEU A 243 -1.42 17.14 -4.19
CA LEU A 243 -2.78 16.70 -3.88
C LEU A 243 -2.95 16.40 -2.40
N ALA A 244 -2.36 15.33 -1.88
CA ALA A 244 -2.67 14.84 -0.54
C ALA A 244 -2.41 15.88 0.56
N LEU A 245 -1.23 16.50 0.59
CA LEU A 245 -0.89 17.52 1.59
C LEU A 245 -1.85 18.71 1.52
N ARG A 246 -2.04 19.28 0.33
CA ARG A 246 -2.94 20.43 0.13
C ARG A 246 -4.39 20.12 0.50
N ASN A 247 -4.86 18.94 0.12
CA ASN A 247 -6.21 18.48 0.45
C ASN A 247 -6.35 18.25 1.96
N SER A 248 -5.29 17.78 2.62
CA SER A 248 -5.26 17.55 4.07
C SER A 248 -5.35 18.84 4.90
N GLU A 249 -4.87 19.96 4.35
CA GLU A 249 -4.85 21.28 4.99
C GLU A 249 -6.09 22.13 4.66
N ASP A 250 -6.85 21.76 3.64
CA ASP A 250 -8.05 22.48 3.22
C ASP A 250 -9.26 22.09 4.09
N ALA A 251 -9.58 22.95 5.06
CA ALA A 251 -10.69 22.77 5.98
C ALA A 251 -12.09 22.83 5.32
N GLY A 252 -12.20 23.29 4.07
CA GLY A 252 -13.46 23.36 3.33
C GLY A 252 -13.62 22.26 2.27
N ARG A 253 -12.58 21.46 2.03
CA ARG A 253 -12.58 20.47 0.96
C ARG A 253 -13.44 19.26 1.31
N LEU A 254 -14.20 18.79 0.34
CA LEU A 254 -14.83 17.48 0.41
C LEU A 254 -13.79 16.41 0.05
N THR A 255 -13.23 15.77 1.07
CA THR A 255 -12.24 14.69 0.96
C THR A 255 -12.90 13.31 1.12
N PRO A 256 -12.27 12.21 0.64
CA PRO A 256 -12.71 10.86 0.93
C PRO A 256 -13.01 10.62 2.42
N PHE A 257 -12.16 11.13 3.31
CA PHE A 257 -12.35 11.03 4.76
C PHE A 257 -13.58 11.77 5.26
N SER A 258 -13.78 13.03 4.86
CA SER A 258 -14.98 13.79 5.27
C SER A 258 -16.28 13.12 4.81
N ILE A 259 -16.28 12.51 3.61
CA ILE A 259 -17.41 11.73 3.09
C ILE A 259 -17.63 10.47 3.95
N ALA A 260 -16.56 9.75 4.27
CA ALA A 260 -16.61 8.55 5.10
C ALA A 260 -17.07 8.85 6.53
N ALA A 261 -16.60 9.95 7.12
CA ALA A 261 -17.01 10.44 8.44
C ALA A 261 -18.51 10.70 8.48
N HIS A 262 -19.03 11.45 7.49
CA HIS A 262 -20.46 11.74 7.39
C HIS A 262 -21.29 10.46 7.26
N LYS A 263 -20.85 9.49 6.44
CA LYS A 263 -21.53 8.18 6.31
C LYS A 263 -21.51 7.37 7.61
N ALA A 264 -20.48 7.53 8.44
CA ALA A 264 -20.35 6.92 9.75
C ALA A 264 -21.11 7.67 10.86
N GLY A 265 -21.77 8.79 10.55
CA GLY A 265 -22.44 9.64 11.53
C GLY A 265 -21.49 10.48 12.38
N VAL A 266 -20.25 10.69 11.92
CA VAL A 266 -19.23 11.51 12.57
C VAL A 266 -19.18 12.87 11.88
N GLU A 267 -19.25 13.95 12.67
CA GLU A 267 -19.06 15.31 12.15
C GLU A 267 -17.58 15.57 11.87
N HIS A 268 -17.23 15.69 10.59
CA HIS A 268 -15.91 16.13 10.13
C HIS A 268 -16.05 16.87 8.79
N ILE A 269 -15.31 17.96 8.62
CA ILE A 269 -15.28 18.77 7.39
C ILE A 269 -13.82 18.98 7.01
N GLY A 270 -13.52 18.98 5.71
CA GLY A 270 -12.18 19.25 5.21
C GLY A 270 -11.28 18.03 5.15
N GLY A 271 -9.99 18.29 4.97
CA GLY A 271 -8.93 17.29 5.01
C GLY A 271 -8.67 16.67 6.38
N LYS A 272 -7.85 15.63 6.37
CA LYS A 272 -7.28 14.98 7.56
C LYS A 272 -5.76 15.04 7.46
N ARG A 273 -5.14 15.90 8.26
CA ARG A 273 -3.66 16.05 8.29
C ARG A 273 -3.01 14.80 8.89
N ASP A 274 -2.18 14.12 8.09
CA ASP A 274 -1.46 12.93 8.51
C ASP A 274 -0.05 12.81 7.92
N ASP A 275 0.71 11.80 8.34
CA ASP A 275 1.87 11.32 7.59
C ASP A 275 1.40 10.84 6.21
N ILE A 276 2.10 11.18 5.12
CA ILE A 276 1.66 10.86 3.75
C ILE A 276 2.76 10.05 3.06
N THR A 277 2.46 8.79 2.78
CA THR A 277 3.32 7.91 1.98
C THR A 277 2.64 7.51 0.68
N VAL A 278 3.35 7.69 -0.44
CA VAL A 278 2.88 7.32 -1.77
C VAL A 278 3.97 6.54 -2.51
N ILE A 279 3.63 5.36 -3.02
CA ILE A 279 4.43 4.60 -3.97
C ILE A 279 3.65 4.50 -5.28
N VAL A 280 4.29 4.87 -6.39
CA VAL A 280 3.77 4.68 -7.74
C VAL A 280 4.57 3.56 -8.40
N GLY A 281 3.88 2.59 -9.00
CA GLY A 281 4.47 1.50 -9.77
C GLY A 281 3.87 1.43 -11.17
N GLN A 282 4.69 1.51 -12.22
CA GLN A 282 4.23 1.28 -13.59
C GLN A 282 4.58 -0.14 -14.04
N ILE A 283 3.59 -0.87 -14.53
CA ILE A 283 3.76 -2.18 -15.15
C ILE A 283 4.30 -1.99 -16.56
N LEU A 284 5.43 -2.64 -16.86
CA LEU A 284 6.06 -2.64 -18.17
C LEU A 284 6.30 -4.07 -18.63
N ALA A 285 6.37 -4.27 -19.95
CA ALA A 285 6.95 -5.50 -20.50
C ALA A 285 8.46 -5.54 -20.14
N ALA A 286 8.93 -6.69 -19.70
CA ALA A 286 10.33 -6.94 -19.36
C ALA A 286 11.09 -7.60 -20.51
#